data_AF-A0A2W6SLB9-F1
#
_entry.id   AF-A0A2W6SLB9-F1
#
_cell.length_a   1.000
_cell.length_b   1.000
_cell.length_c   1.000
_cell.angle_alpha   90.00
_cell.angle_beta   90.00
_cell.angle_gamma   90.00
#
_symmetry.space_group_name_H-M   'P 1'
#
loop_
_entity.id
_entity.type
_entity.pdbx_description
1 polymer ?
#
loop_
_entity_poly.entity_id
_entity_poly.type
_entity_poly.pdbx_seq_one_letter_code
_entity_poly.pdbx_strand_id
1 'polypeptide(L)'
;MDELSPHETELVGRWIESDGKVRGDAVCGRIERLTGGILDVVQDHPEASGWRRLFRDIADGRYWERYYPQSEMHGGGPPALRLIADHEVTTEYHFTV
;
A
#
# COMPACT_ATOMS: atom_id res chain seq x y z
N MET A 1 15.27 11.09 1.23
CA MET A 1 14.43 9.94 1.58
C MET A 1 13.05 10.24 1.04
N ASP A 2 12.36 9.27 0.44
CA ASP A 2 10.92 9.42 0.25
C ASP A 2 10.31 9.27 1.65
N GLU A 3 9.41 10.14 2.07
CA GLU A 3 8.77 10.09 3.38
C GLU A 3 7.27 10.29 3.17
N LEU A 4 6.46 9.77 4.09
CA LEU A 4 5.02 10.03 4.07
C LEU A 4 4.76 11.39 4.69
N SER A 5 3.90 12.19 4.05
CA SER A 5 3.50 13.45 4.65
C SER A 5 2.58 13.19 5.86
N PRO A 6 2.60 14.04 6.90
CA PRO A 6 1.75 13.85 8.09
C PRO A 6 0.25 13.96 7.78
N HIS A 7 -0.11 14.63 6.68
CA HIS A 7 -1.49 14.75 6.20
C HIS A 7 -1.80 13.82 5.03
N GLU A 8 -0.86 12.95 4.65
CA GLU A 8 -1.09 11.98 3.59
C GLU A 8 -1.98 10.86 4.14
N THR A 9 -3.01 10.51 3.38
CA THR A 9 -4.00 9.50 3.76
C THR A 9 -4.16 8.41 2.72
N GLU A 10 -3.82 8.68 1.45
CA GLU A 10 -3.94 7.71 0.36
C GLU A 10 -2.96 8.01 -0.77
N LEU A 11 -2.42 6.95 -1.37
CA LEU A 11 -1.59 6.95 -2.55
C LEU A 11 -2.13 5.88 -3.50
N VAL A 12 -2.57 6.28 -4.69
CA VAL A 12 -3.14 5.35 -5.68
C VAL A 12 -2.29 5.39 -6.95
N GLY A 13 -1.57 4.30 -7.18
CA GLY A 13 -0.82 4.10 -8.41
C GLY A 13 -1.75 3.98 -9.63
N ARG A 14 -1.18 4.22 -10.80
CA ARG A 14 -1.89 4.06 -12.08
C ARG A 14 -1.04 3.31 -13.09
N TRP A 15 -1.70 2.46 -13.88
CA TRP A 15 -1.13 1.95 -15.10
C TRP A 15 -1.19 3.02 -16.19
N ILE A 16 -0.03 3.32 -16.76
CA ILE A 16 0.15 4.23 -17.90
C ILE A 16 0.56 3.38 -19.10
N GLU A 17 -0.21 3.50 -20.17
CA GLU A 17 0.13 2.92 -21.47
C GLU A 17 1.02 3.90 -22.24
N SER A 18 2.22 3.46 -22.60
CA SER A 18 3.15 4.23 -23.42
C SER A 18 3.94 3.29 -24.32
N ASP A 19 4.02 3.59 -25.61
CA ASP A 19 4.77 2.79 -26.60
C ASP A 19 4.31 1.31 -26.66
N GLY A 20 3.00 1.07 -26.53
CA GLY A 20 2.42 -0.28 -26.52
C GLY A 20 2.78 -1.13 -25.29
N LYS A 21 3.34 -0.51 -24.25
CA LYS A 21 3.68 -1.17 -22.97
C LYS A 21 2.92 -0.52 -21.83
N VAL A 22 2.44 -1.34 -20.90
CA VAL A 22 1.86 -0.89 -19.64
C VAL A 22 2.99 -0.71 -18.61
N ARG A 23 3.02 0.44 -17.94
CA ARG A 23 3.98 0.75 -16.87
C ARG A 23 3.31 1.44 -15.69
N GLY A 24 3.88 1.28 -14.49
CA GLY A 24 3.48 2.07 -13.33
C GLY A 24 3.84 3.54 -13.47
N ASP A 25 2.98 4.41 -12.96
CA ASP A 25 3.27 5.83 -12.84
C ASP A 25 4.28 6.12 -11.71
N ALA A 26 4.55 7.41 -11.47
CA ALA A 26 5.47 7.82 -10.41
C ALA A 26 4.95 7.42 -9.01
N VAL A 27 3.63 7.35 -8.81
CA VAL A 27 3.02 6.92 -7.54
C VAL A 27 3.26 5.43 -7.31
N CYS A 28 3.14 4.56 -8.32
CA CYS A 28 3.54 3.15 -8.21
C CYS A 28 4.98 3.02 -7.69
N GLY A 29 5.92 3.72 -8.33
CA GLY A 29 7.33 3.68 -7.91
C GLY A 29 7.55 4.24 -6.51
N ARG A 30 6.75 5.24 -6.08
CA ARG A 30 6.79 5.78 -4.72
C ARG A 30 6.32 4.75 -3.69
N ILE A 31 5.20 4.08 -3.94
CA ILE A 31 4.67 3.01 -3.07
C ILE A 31 5.69 1.88 -2.91
N GLU A 32 6.35 1.47 -4.00
CA GLU A 32 7.41 0.45 -3.95
C GLU A 32 8.59 0.88 -3.08
N ARG A 33 9.03 2.14 -3.16
CA ARG A 33 10.09 2.66 -2.28
C ARG A 33 9.67 2.72 -0.82
N LEU A 34 8.47 3.22 -0.53
CA LEU A 34 7.92 3.30 0.82
C LEU A 34 7.88 1.91 1.46
N THR A 35 7.23 0.95 0.78
CA THR A 35 7.07 -0.43 1.28
C THR A 35 8.36 -1.25 1.26
N GLY A 36 9.38 -0.82 0.51
CA GLY A 36 10.67 -1.48 0.40
C GLY A 36 11.75 -0.99 1.37
N GLY A 37 11.48 0.04 2.19
CA GLY A 37 12.50 0.52 3.13
C GLY A 37 12.11 1.57 4.16
N ILE A 38 10.94 2.20 4.07
CA ILE A 38 10.48 3.21 5.06
C ILE A 38 9.38 2.66 5.94
N LEU A 39 8.51 1.83 5.36
CA LEU A 39 7.44 1.15 6.06
C LEU A 39 7.90 -0.23 6.51
N ASP A 40 7.72 -0.52 7.80
CA ASP A 40 7.93 -1.86 8.35
C ASP A 40 6.73 -2.75 8.00
N VAL A 41 7.03 -3.96 7.53
CA VAL A 41 5.99 -4.96 7.26
C VAL A 41 5.48 -5.50 8.59
N VAL A 42 4.17 -5.37 8.84
CA VAL A 42 3.55 -5.92 10.03
C VAL A 42 3.07 -7.35 9.76
N GLN A 43 2.16 -7.52 8.80
CA GLN A 43 1.67 -8.83 8.37
C GLN A 43 0.85 -8.76 7.08
N ASP A 44 0.66 -9.91 6.43
CA ASP A 44 -0.32 -10.07 5.36
C ASP A 44 -1.74 -10.13 5.92
N HIS A 45 -2.72 -9.73 5.11
CA HIS A 45 -4.13 -9.84 5.48
C HIS A 45 -4.55 -11.32 5.54
N PRO A 46 -5.28 -11.77 6.59
CA PRO A 46 -5.57 -13.18 6.81
C PRO A 46 -6.38 -13.82 5.66
N GLU A 47 -7.31 -13.08 5.09
CA GLU A 47 -8.20 -13.59 4.02
C GLU A 47 -7.82 -13.13 2.61
N ALA A 48 -6.91 -12.17 2.47
CA ALA A 48 -6.60 -11.54 1.18
C ALA A 48 -5.16 -11.87 0.76
N SER A 49 -4.89 -13.18 0.69
CA SER A 49 -3.63 -13.87 0.37
C SER A 49 -2.65 -13.04 -0.49
N GLY A 50 -1.82 -12.22 0.15
CA GLY A 50 -0.81 -11.35 -0.49
C GLY A 50 -1.34 -10.12 -1.25
N TRP A 51 -2.65 -10.00 -1.44
CA TRP A 51 -3.32 -8.85 -2.06
C TRP A 51 -3.45 -7.66 -1.14
N ARG A 52 -3.64 -7.90 0.16
CA ARG A 52 -3.64 -6.85 1.18
C ARG A 52 -2.53 -7.14 2.19
N ARG A 53 -1.81 -6.09 2.58
CA ARG A 53 -0.72 -6.19 3.56
C ARG A 53 -0.69 -4.95 4.44
N LEU A 54 -0.53 -5.18 5.73
CA LEU A 54 -0.40 -4.16 6.75
C LEU A 54 1.07 -3.77 6.94
N PHE A 55 1.29 -2.48 7.03
CA PHE A 55 2.55 -1.83 7.26
C PHE A 55 2.43 -0.83 8.40
N ARG A 56 3.57 -0.49 9.00
CA ARG A 56 3.68 0.57 10.01
C ARG A 56 4.75 1.57 9.58
N ASP A 57 4.42 2.85 9.66
CA ASP A 57 5.39 3.92 9.45
C ASP A 57 6.30 4.03 10.66
N ILE A 58 7.61 3.93 10.46
CA ILE A 58 8.62 4.02 11.52
C ILE A 58 8.78 5.45 12.04
N ALA A 59 8.41 6.45 11.24
CA ALA A 59 8.60 7.86 11.57
C ALA A 59 7.54 8.37 12.55
N ASP A 60 6.27 7.99 12.34
CA ASP A 60 5.14 8.49 13.13
C ASP A 60 4.24 7.40 13.75
N GLY A 61 4.48 6.13 13.40
CA GLY A 61 3.79 4.98 13.99
C GLY A 61 2.43 4.66 13.38
N ARG A 62 1.94 5.44 12.40
CA ARG A 62 0.66 5.18 11.71
C ARG A 62 0.69 3.87 10.92
N TYR A 63 -0.47 3.24 10.84
CA TYR A 63 -0.66 2.02 10.06
C TYR A 63 -1.11 2.32 8.64
N TRP A 64 -0.51 1.60 7.69
CA TRP A 64 -0.78 1.72 6.27
C TRP A 64 -1.10 0.36 5.68
N GLU A 65 -2.14 0.32 4.86
CA GLU A 65 -2.51 -0.86 4.11
C GLU A 65 -2.10 -0.71 2.65
N ARG A 66 -1.37 -1.69 2.13
CA ARG A 66 -1.20 -1.86 0.68
C ARG A 66 -2.32 -2.74 0.15
N TYR A 67 -2.93 -2.32 -0.96
CA TYR A 67 -3.96 -3.07 -1.67
C TYR A 67 -3.88 -2.80 -3.18
N TYR A 68 -4.70 -3.50 -3.96
CA TYR A 68 -4.75 -3.37 -5.42
C TYR A 68 -6.19 -3.10 -5.86
N PRO A 69 -6.60 -1.83 -6.08
CA PRO A 69 -8.00 -1.46 -6.36
C PRO A 69 -8.55 -2.11 -7.64
N GLN A 70 -7.68 -2.45 -8.58
CA GLN A 70 -8.05 -3.08 -9.87
C GLN A 70 -7.47 -4.50 -9.94
N SER A 71 -7.49 -5.24 -8.84
CA SER A 71 -6.95 -6.62 -8.75
C SER A 71 -7.60 -7.59 -9.74
N GLU A 72 -8.79 -7.28 -10.25
CA GLU A 72 -9.48 -8.02 -11.31
C GLU A 72 -8.81 -7.95 -12.69
N MET A 73 -7.89 -7.00 -12.93
CA MET A 73 -7.21 -6.87 -14.21
C MET A 73 -6.25 -8.04 -14.47
N HIS A 74 -6.22 -8.53 -15.71
CA HIS A 74 -5.21 -9.50 -16.14
C HIS A 74 -3.79 -8.92 -15.96
N GLY A 75 -3.02 -9.52 -15.03
CA GLY A 75 -1.70 -9.04 -14.65
C GLY A 75 -1.65 -8.26 -13.33
N GLY A 76 -2.80 -8.03 -12.69
CA GLY A 76 -2.94 -7.27 -11.45
C GLY A 76 -3.09 -5.77 -11.69
N GLY A 77 -3.88 -5.11 -10.83
CA GLY A 77 -4.01 -3.65 -10.81
C GLY A 77 -2.76 -2.96 -10.27
N PRO A 78 -2.66 -1.62 -10.41
CA PRO A 78 -1.57 -0.87 -9.79
C PRO A 78 -1.68 -0.94 -8.27
N PRO A 79 -0.56 -0.89 -7.53
CA PRO A 79 -0.59 -0.85 -6.08
C PRO A 79 -1.17 0.48 -5.58
N ALA A 80 -1.83 0.41 -4.43
CA ALA A 80 -2.26 1.56 -3.66
C ALA A 80 -1.82 1.38 -2.19
N LEU A 81 -1.63 2.49 -1.49
CA LEU A 81 -1.43 2.57 -0.04
C LEU A 81 -2.50 3.48 0.54
N ARG A 82 -3.15 3.04 1.63
CA ARG A 82 -4.06 3.90 2.39
C ARG A 82 -3.73 3.85 3.87
N LEU A 83 -3.91 4.98 4.54
CA LEU A 83 -3.90 5.05 5.99
C LEU A 83 -5.08 4.23 6.51
N ILE A 84 -4.83 3.36 7.49
CA ILE A 84 -5.85 2.52 8.11
C ILE A 84 -5.91 2.85 9.60
N ALA A 85 -7.11 3.04 10.15
CA ALA A 85 -7.27 3.38 11.54
C ALA A 85 -7.04 2.17 12.45
N ASP A 86 -6.62 2.40 13.69
CA ASP A 86 -6.27 1.34 14.65
C ASP A 86 -7.40 0.31 14.89
N HIS A 87 -8.65 0.78 14.89
CA HIS A 87 -9.82 -0.09 15.04
C HIS A 87 -10.03 -1.01 13.82
N GLU A 88 -9.72 -0.53 12.62
CA GLU A 88 -9.77 -1.32 11.39
C GLU A 88 -8.59 -2.30 11.36
N VAL A 89 -7.41 -1.90 11.84
CA VAL A 89 -6.27 -2.81 12.03
C VAL A 89 -6.64 -3.96 12.97
N THR A 90 -7.33 -3.66 14.07
CA THR A 90 -7.77 -4.70 15.00
C THR A 90 -8.82 -5.62 14.38
N THR A 91 -9.74 -5.07 13.58
CA THR A 91 -10.87 -5.83 13.03
C THR A 91 -10.48 -6.64 11.78
N GLU A 92 -9.83 -6.02 10.81
CA GLU A 92 -9.51 -6.63 9.50
C GLU A 92 -8.28 -7.53 9.56
N TYR A 93 -7.32 -7.17 10.41
CA TYR A 93 -6.03 -7.85 10.51
C TYR A 93 -5.90 -8.68 11.80
N HIS A 94 -6.87 -8.61 12.72
CA HIS A 94 -6.78 -9.24 14.04
C HIS A 94 -5.48 -8.86 14.79
N PHE A 95 -4.96 -7.66 14.52
CA PHE A 95 -3.71 -7.16 15.09
C PHE A 95 -3.99 -6.24 16.27
N THR A 96 -3.30 -6.47 17.39
CA THR A 96 -3.40 -5.60 18.56
C THR A 96 -2.44 -4.42 18.40
N VAL A 97 -3.00 -3.21 18.33
CA VAL A 97 -2.26 -1.94 18.17
C VAL A 97 -1.63 -1.42 19.45
#